data_AF-A0AAU4SK02-F1
#
_entry.id   AF-A0AAU4SK02-F1
#
_cell.length_a   1.000
_cell.length_b   1.000
_cell.length_c   1.000
_cell.angle_alpha   90.00
_cell.angle_beta   90.00
_cell.angle_gamma   90.00
#
_symmetry.space_group_name_H-M   'P 1'
#
loop_
_entity.id
_entity.type
_entity.pdbx_description
1 polymer ?
#
loop_
_entity_poly.entity_id
_entity_poly.type
_entity_poly.pdbx_seq_one_letter_code
_entity_poly.pdbx_strand_id
1 'polypeptide(L)'
;MATFVTRSQWGARAPRSVSNNITPAQGGVVVHHVDAVKVAKANHADCAAQVRGIQNFHMDSNGWSDIAYSHLACVHGYLFQGRGEHVRTAAQGTTQGNDDWYAVCALTGGSSSSYDTITAGLIDAVRHGINRLRVSGGAARAITGHRDHHATACPGNLYARVLSGEVNPGGGPLPYPGVSFRQPPTFVHASVATWQYRMNSAHGYSLAVDGQYGPGSDSACRSFQSSRGLSVDGVVGPATWGATFA
;
A
#
# COMPACT_ATOMS: atom_id res chain seq x y z
N MET A 1 -17.83 -9.70 1.56
CA MET A 1 -16.70 -9.98 2.48
C MET A 1 -15.81 -11.02 1.82
N ALA A 2 -14.52 -10.72 1.66
CA ALA A 2 -13.60 -11.61 0.97
C ALA A 2 -13.24 -12.88 1.77
N THR A 3 -12.98 -13.97 1.07
CA THR A 3 -12.59 -15.26 1.66
C THR A 3 -11.08 -15.36 1.86
N PHE A 4 -10.64 -15.78 3.05
CA PHE A 4 -9.21 -15.99 3.32
C PHE A 4 -8.76 -17.38 2.89
N VAL A 5 -7.60 -17.47 2.24
CA VAL A 5 -6.99 -18.71 1.76
C VAL A 5 -5.62 -18.87 2.42
N THR A 6 -5.48 -19.85 3.30
CA THR A 6 -4.25 -20.13 4.03
C THR A 6 -3.17 -20.71 3.12
N ARG A 7 -1.91 -20.66 3.58
CA ARG A 7 -0.78 -21.29 2.90
C ARG A 7 -1.02 -22.75 2.51
N SER A 8 -1.61 -23.55 3.39
CA SER A 8 -1.92 -24.95 3.09
C SER A 8 -3.00 -25.10 2.01
N GLN A 9 -4.03 -24.24 2.03
CA GLN A 9 -5.14 -24.31 1.07
C GLN A 9 -4.70 -23.98 -0.36
N TRP A 10 -3.79 -23.02 -0.55
CA TRP A 10 -3.27 -22.71 -1.89
C TRP A 10 -2.03 -23.53 -2.26
N GLY A 11 -1.56 -24.44 -1.39
CA GLY A 11 -0.43 -25.33 -1.68
C GLY A 11 0.91 -24.58 -1.70
N ALA A 12 1.12 -23.69 -0.73
CA ALA A 12 2.40 -23.02 -0.53
C ALA A 12 3.51 -24.02 -0.26
N ARG A 13 4.67 -23.83 -0.88
CA ARG A 13 5.88 -24.48 -0.40
C ARG A 13 6.40 -23.80 0.88
N ALA A 14 7.22 -24.53 1.62
CA ALA A 14 7.89 -24.00 2.80
C ALA A 14 8.84 -22.85 2.44
N PRO A 15 8.89 -21.77 3.25
CA PRO A 15 9.91 -20.73 3.07
C PRO A 15 11.31 -21.29 3.37
N ARG A 16 12.35 -20.74 2.73
CA ARG A 16 13.75 -21.09 3.04
C ARG A 16 14.18 -20.55 4.41
N SER A 17 13.65 -19.40 4.79
CA SER A 17 13.84 -18.78 6.11
C SER A 17 12.71 -17.79 6.39
N VAL A 18 12.49 -17.48 7.68
CA VAL A 18 11.48 -16.51 8.13
C VAL A 18 12.19 -15.44 8.96
N SER A 19 11.93 -14.17 8.66
CA SER A 19 12.40 -13.04 9.46
C SER A 19 11.20 -12.36 10.11
N ASN A 20 11.24 -12.25 11.44
CA ASN A 20 10.24 -11.55 12.23
C ASN A 20 10.67 -10.12 12.58
N ASN A 21 11.77 -9.63 11.96
CA ASN A 21 12.22 -8.26 12.15
C ASN A 21 11.35 -7.32 11.30
N ILE A 22 10.22 -6.91 11.88
CA ILE A 22 9.26 -6.01 11.25
C ILE A 22 8.67 -5.06 12.30
N THR A 23 8.50 -3.80 11.93
CA THR A 23 8.04 -2.66 12.74
C THR A 23 6.84 -1.95 12.10
N PRO A 24 5.74 -2.66 11.80
CA PRO A 24 4.63 -2.13 11.01
C PRO A 24 3.86 -0.99 11.69
N ALA A 25 4.10 -0.76 12.99
CA ALA A 25 3.59 0.39 13.73
C ALA A 25 4.26 1.72 13.34
N GLN A 26 5.42 1.69 12.68
CA GLN A 26 6.09 2.89 12.16
C GLN A 26 5.56 3.33 10.79
N GLY A 27 4.97 2.40 10.04
CA GLY A 27 4.46 2.63 8.70
C GLY A 27 2.98 2.29 8.58
N GLY A 28 2.70 1.08 8.09
CA GLY A 28 1.34 0.63 7.81
C GLY A 28 1.30 -0.46 6.74
N VAL A 29 0.43 -0.28 5.74
CA VAL A 29 0.26 -1.25 4.64
C VAL A 29 0.44 -0.58 3.28
N VAL A 30 1.24 -1.20 2.42
CA VAL A 30 1.44 -0.76 1.04
C VAL A 30 0.64 -1.63 0.09
N VAL A 31 -0.06 -0.98 -0.84
CA VAL A 31 -0.78 -1.64 -1.92
C VAL A 31 0.15 -1.80 -3.11
N HIS A 32 0.17 -3.02 -3.67
CA HIS A 32 0.93 -3.41 -4.84
C HIS A 32 0.01 -3.98 -5.92
N HIS A 33 0.51 -4.04 -7.15
CA HIS A 33 0.02 -4.95 -8.20
C HIS A 33 1.18 -5.84 -8.66
N VAL A 34 0.86 -6.89 -9.41
CA VAL A 34 1.87 -7.78 -10.01
C VAL A 34 2.52 -7.07 -11.20
N ASP A 35 3.84 -7.10 -11.25
CA ASP A 35 4.65 -6.49 -12.32
C ASP A 35 4.61 -7.33 -13.62
N ALA A 36 3.43 -7.35 -14.24
CA ALA A 36 3.15 -8.00 -15.51
C ALA A 36 1.89 -7.38 -16.14
N VAL A 37 1.63 -7.69 -17.40
CA VAL A 37 0.46 -7.21 -18.15
C VAL A 37 -0.64 -8.28 -18.15
N LYS A 38 -1.89 -7.90 -17.85
CA LYS A 38 -3.07 -8.80 -17.84
C LYS A 38 -2.89 -10.05 -16.97
N VAL A 39 -2.81 -9.82 -15.67
CA VAL A 39 -2.53 -10.82 -14.64
C VAL A 39 -3.81 -11.48 -14.14
N ALA A 40 -4.92 -10.73 -14.11
CA ALA A 40 -6.17 -11.22 -13.54
C ALA A 40 -6.64 -12.50 -14.24
N LYS A 41 -6.91 -13.54 -13.45
CA LYS A 41 -7.46 -14.80 -13.96
C LYS A 41 -8.96 -14.68 -14.20
N ALA A 42 -9.45 -15.34 -15.26
CA ALA A 42 -10.88 -15.43 -15.53
C ALA A 42 -11.60 -16.19 -14.41
N ASN A 43 -11.06 -17.34 -13.99
CA ASN A 43 -11.65 -18.19 -12.97
C ASN A 43 -10.84 -18.17 -11.67
N HIS A 44 -11.52 -18.18 -10.53
CA HIS A 44 -10.87 -18.21 -9.22
C HIS A 44 -10.03 -19.47 -9.01
N ALA A 45 -10.45 -20.61 -9.58
CA ALA A 45 -9.73 -21.88 -9.50
C ALA A 45 -8.26 -21.78 -9.97
N ASP A 46 -7.96 -20.83 -10.86
CA ASP A 46 -6.62 -20.61 -11.40
C ASP A 46 -5.74 -19.71 -10.50
N CYS A 47 -6.33 -18.99 -9.53
CA CYS A 47 -5.60 -18.04 -8.70
C CYS A 47 -4.59 -18.72 -7.78
N ALA A 48 -4.90 -19.89 -7.22
CA ALA A 48 -3.94 -20.62 -6.38
C ALA A 48 -2.68 -21.02 -7.17
N ALA A 49 -2.84 -21.47 -8.42
CA ALA A 49 -1.72 -21.78 -9.31
C ALA A 49 -0.89 -20.54 -9.64
N GLN A 50 -1.54 -19.40 -9.86
CA GLN A 50 -0.87 -18.12 -10.06
C GLN A 50 -0.04 -17.69 -8.83
N VAL A 51 -0.60 -17.78 -7.62
CA VAL A 51 0.12 -17.43 -6.38
C VAL A 51 1.34 -18.34 -6.17
N ARG A 52 1.21 -19.65 -6.45
CA ARG A 52 2.36 -20.57 -6.47
C ARG A 52 3.41 -20.16 -7.50
N GLY A 53 3.01 -19.75 -8.71
CA GLY A 53 3.92 -19.24 -9.73
C GLY A 53 4.72 -18.02 -9.25
N ILE A 54 4.08 -17.07 -8.57
CA ILE A 54 4.74 -15.90 -7.98
C ILE A 54 5.73 -16.32 -6.88
N GLN A 55 5.33 -17.25 -5.99
CA GLN A 55 6.23 -17.78 -4.96
C GLN A 55 7.44 -18.50 -5.59
N ASN A 56 7.20 -19.27 -6.65
CA ASN A 56 8.26 -19.99 -7.36
C ASN A 56 9.27 -19.04 -7.97
N PHE A 57 8.80 -18.05 -8.75
CA PHE A 57 9.66 -17.01 -9.31
C PHE A 57 10.49 -16.29 -8.23
N HIS A 58 9.86 -15.89 -7.12
CA HIS A 58 10.57 -15.19 -6.05
C HIS A 58 11.70 -16.02 -5.41
N MET A 59 11.52 -17.32 -5.16
CA MET A 59 12.60 -18.08 -4.50
C MET A 59 13.54 -18.74 -5.51
N ASP A 60 13.06 -19.15 -6.68
CA ASP A 60 13.88 -19.87 -7.66
C ASP A 60 14.66 -18.91 -8.55
N SER A 61 14.04 -17.82 -9.01
CA SER A 61 14.68 -16.84 -9.88
C SER A 61 15.37 -15.73 -9.08
N ASN A 62 14.71 -15.16 -8.06
CA ASN A 62 15.29 -14.05 -7.28
C ASN A 62 16.10 -14.52 -6.06
N GLY A 63 16.10 -15.83 -5.75
CA GLY A 63 16.82 -16.38 -4.60
C GLY A 63 16.21 -16.03 -3.23
N TRP A 64 15.03 -15.41 -3.18
CA TRP A 64 14.43 -14.93 -1.94
C TRP A 64 13.95 -16.06 -1.03
N SER A 65 13.78 -15.77 0.26
CA SER A 65 13.34 -16.77 1.23
C SER A 65 11.91 -17.25 1.02
N ASP A 66 11.04 -16.40 0.49
CA ASP A 66 9.63 -16.69 0.23
C ASP A 66 9.04 -15.64 -0.72
N ILE A 67 7.77 -15.81 -1.10
CA ILE A 67 6.94 -14.79 -1.76
C ILE A 67 7.08 -13.42 -1.05
N ALA A 68 7.22 -12.32 -1.78
CA ALA A 68 7.57 -11.03 -1.17
C ALA A 68 6.48 -10.38 -0.30
N TYR A 69 5.22 -10.67 -0.59
CA TYR A 69 4.06 -9.96 -0.05
C TYR A 69 3.53 -10.60 1.23
N SER A 70 2.95 -9.79 2.12
CA SER A 70 2.26 -10.29 3.32
C SER A 70 0.99 -11.04 2.93
N HIS A 71 0.20 -10.47 2.02
CA HIS A 71 -1.00 -11.08 1.44
C HIS A 71 -1.17 -10.75 -0.05
N LEU A 72 -1.94 -11.57 -0.77
CA LEU A 72 -2.27 -11.36 -2.18
C LEU A 72 -3.79 -11.39 -2.39
N ALA A 73 -4.35 -10.40 -3.06
CA ALA A 73 -5.78 -10.24 -3.26
C ALA A 73 -6.16 -10.52 -4.73
N CYS A 74 -7.07 -11.46 -4.99
CA CYS A 74 -7.55 -11.73 -6.35
C CYS A 74 -8.84 -10.97 -6.68
N VAL A 75 -9.11 -10.84 -7.99
CA VAL A 75 -10.30 -10.15 -8.52
C VAL A 75 -11.63 -10.83 -8.16
N HIS A 76 -11.60 -12.05 -7.63
CA HIS A 76 -12.80 -12.81 -7.26
C HIS A 76 -13.19 -12.66 -5.79
N GLY A 77 -12.50 -11.82 -5.00
CA GLY A 77 -12.82 -11.64 -3.58
C GLY A 77 -12.16 -12.66 -2.67
N TYR A 78 -10.95 -13.11 -3.01
CA TYR A 78 -10.16 -14.00 -2.16
C TYR A 78 -8.83 -13.36 -1.80
N LEU A 79 -8.44 -13.56 -0.54
CA LEU A 79 -7.19 -13.09 0.04
C LEU A 79 -6.30 -14.29 0.37
N PHE A 80 -5.21 -14.45 -0.37
CA PHE A 80 -4.22 -15.49 -0.15
C PHE A 80 -3.18 -15.04 0.86
N GLN A 81 -2.92 -15.89 1.86
CA GLN A 81 -1.85 -15.69 2.83
C GLN A 81 -0.50 -15.81 2.12
N GLY A 82 0.27 -14.71 2.09
CA GLY A 82 1.66 -14.70 1.66
C GLY A 82 2.58 -15.03 2.84
N ARG A 83 3.51 -14.12 3.15
CA ARG A 83 4.31 -14.19 4.39
C ARG A 83 3.46 -14.07 5.66
N GLY A 84 2.31 -13.38 5.57
CA GLY A 84 1.39 -13.19 6.68
C GLY A 84 1.79 -12.08 7.64
N GLU A 85 1.14 -12.08 8.79
CA GLU A 85 1.38 -11.16 9.90
C GLU A 85 2.72 -11.48 10.61
N HIS A 86 3.36 -10.46 11.19
CA HIS A 86 4.63 -10.51 11.94
C HIS A 86 5.85 -11.01 11.17
N VAL A 87 5.73 -11.18 9.85
CA VAL A 87 6.84 -11.58 8.99
C VAL A 87 7.22 -10.44 8.05
N ARG A 88 8.49 -10.07 8.08
CA ARG A 88 9.10 -9.03 7.25
C ARG A 88 8.85 -9.27 5.76
N THR A 89 8.50 -8.22 5.03
CA THR A 89 8.26 -8.31 3.57
C THR A 89 9.58 -8.27 2.77
N ALA A 90 9.46 -8.44 1.46
CA ALA A 90 10.54 -8.15 0.50
C ALA A 90 10.01 -7.33 -0.70
N ALA A 91 8.94 -6.56 -0.47
CA ALA A 91 8.15 -5.92 -1.51
C ALA A 91 8.46 -4.42 -1.66
N GLN A 92 9.13 -3.79 -0.68
CA GLN A 92 9.29 -2.34 -0.60
C GLN A 92 10.66 -1.83 -1.06
N GLY A 93 11.48 -2.63 -1.76
CA GLY A 93 12.76 -2.21 -2.38
C GLY A 93 13.90 -1.66 -1.47
N THR A 94 13.65 -1.34 -0.20
CA THR A 94 14.67 -0.94 0.79
C THR A 94 14.59 -1.78 2.05
N THR A 95 15.63 -1.75 2.89
CA THR A 95 15.60 -2.40 4.20
C THR A 95 14.51 -1.80 5.07
N GLN A 96 14.55 -0.48 5.30
CA GLN A 96 13.58 0.22 6.15
C GLN A 96 12.14 0.03 5.68
N GLY A 97 11.86 0.11 4.38
CA GLY A 97 10.50 -0.09 3.86
C GLY A 97 9.98 -1.49 4.15
N ASN A 98 10.83 -2.51 4.01
CA ASN A 98 10.45 -3.90 4.30
C ASN A 98 10.33 -4.19 5.81
N ASP A 99 10.99 -3.39 6.65
CA ASP A 99 10.89 -3.44 8.10
C ASP A 99 9.60 -2.74 8.56
N ASP A 100 9.31 -1.53 8.08
CA ASP A 100 8.21 -0.70 8.60
C ASP A 100 6.84 -0.97 7.98
N TRP A 101 6.78 -1.75 6.89
CA TRP A 101 5.55 -1.88 6.12
C TRP A 101 5.25 -3.31 5.69
N TYR A 102 3.98 -3.69 5.89
CA TYR A 102 3.42 -4.85 5.22
C TYR A 102 3.01 -4.53 3.79
N ALA A 103 2.79 -5.58 3.00
CA ALA A 103 2.45 -5.46 1.59
C ALA A 103 1.23 -6.33 1.22
N VAL A 104 0.23 -5.71 0.60
CA VAL A 104 -0.91 -6.39 -0.01
C VAL A 104 -0.81 -6.24 -1.52
N CYS A 105 -0.61 -7.35 -2.24
CA CYS A 105 -0.48 -7.36 -3.69
C CYS A 105 -1.80 -7.77 -4.35
N ALA A 106 -2.37 -6.88 -5.16
CA ALA A 106 -3.47 -7.22 -6.04
C ALA A 106 -2.95 -8.10 -7.20
N LEU A 107 -3.61 -9.22 -7.46
CA LEU A 107 -3.38 -10.12 -8.60
C LEU A 107 -3.99 -9.53 -9.88
N THR A 108 -3.60 -8.29 -10.14
CA THR A 108 -3.88 -7.49 -11.32
C THR A 108 -2.56 -6.95 -11.84
N GLY A 109 -2.54 -6.54 -13.10
CA GLY A 109 -1.39 -5.91 -13.71
C GLY A 109 -1.80 -5.06 -14.90
N GLY A 110 -0.81 -4.51 -15.58
CA GLY A 110 -1.03 -3.70 -16.77
C GLY A 110 -0.03 -2.57 -16.96
N SER A 111 -0.21 -1.91 -18.09
CA SER A 111 0.46 -0.66 -18.45
C SER A 111 -0.57 0.46 -18.57
N SER A 112 -0.11 1.70 -18.75
CA SER A 112 -0.95 2.91 -18.80
C SER A 112 -2.17 2.82 -19.73
N SER A 113 -2.13 2.02 -20.79
CA SER A 113 -3.23 1.82 -21.74
C SER A 113 -4.02 0.52 -21.54
N SER A 114 -3.58 -0.40 -20.68
CA SER A 114 -4.14 -1.75 -20.60
C SER A 114 -3.97 -2.38 -19.22
N TYR A 115 -4.76 -1.91 -18.26
CA TYR A 115 -4.87 -2.54 -16.94
C TYR A 115 -5.95 -3.63 -16.90
N ASP A 116 -5.77 -4.57 -15.98
CA ASP A 116 -6.86 -5.44 -15.54
C ASP A 116 -7.99 -4.64 -14.90
N THR A 117 -9.18 -5.23 -14.94
CA THR A 117 -10.35 -4.66 -14.28
C THR A 117 -10.18 -4.77 -12.76
N ILE A 118 -10.35 -3.65 -12.06
CA ILE A 118 -10.47 -3.61 -10.60
C ILE A 118 -11.93 -3.93 -10.26
N THR A 119 -12.18 -5.12 -9.73
CA THR A 119 -13.52 -5.57 -9.31
C THR A 119 -13.80 -5.15 -7.87
N ALA A 120 -15.09 -5.12 -7.48
CA ALA A 120 -15.47 -4.96 -6.08
C ALA A 120 -14.90 -6.09 -5.20
N GLY A 121 -14.83 -7.32 -5.72
CA GLY A 121 -14.18 -8.45 -5.04
C GLY A 121 -12.71 -8.18 -4.74
N LEU A 122 -11.95 -7.60 -5.67
CA LEU A 122 -10.56 -7.22 -5.43
C LEU A 122 -10.45 -6.24 -4.26
N ILE A 123 -11.26 -5.19 -4.27
CA ILE A 123 -11.26 -4.16 -3.22
C ILE A 123 -11.62 -4.76 -1.86
N ASP A 124 -12.64 -5.64 -1.81
CA ASP A 124 -12.99 -6.38 -0.60
C ASP A 124 -11.83 -7.23 -0.07
N ALA A 125 -11.08 -7.89 -0.96
CA ALA A 125 -9.91 -8.69 -0.58
C ALA A 125 -8.76 -7.81 -0.09
N VAL A 126 -8.49 -6.68 -0.74
CA VAL A 126 -7.48 -5.70 -0.29
C VAL A 126 -7.84 -5.14 1.10
N ARG A 127 -9.10 -4.75 1.30
CA ARG A 127 -9.61 -4.30 2.62
C ARG A 127 -9.44 -5.38 3.68
N HIS A 128 -9.79 -6.63 3.36
CA HIS A 128 -9.58 -7.75 4.28
C HIS A 128 -8.09 -7.87 4.65
N GLY A 129 -7.18 -7.80 3.67
CA GLY A 129 -5.74 -7.87 3.91
C GLY A 129 -5.24 -6.77 4.83
N ILE A 130 -5.59 -5.52 4.54
CA ILE A 130 -5.22 -4.37 5.37
C ILE A 130 -5.79 -4.52 6.78
N ASN A 131 -7.04 -4.97 6.93
CA ASN A 131 -7.66 -5.17 8.23
C ASN A 131 -6.92 -6.21 9.08
N ARG A 132 -6.59 -7.37 8.51
CA ARG A 132 -5.82 -8.41 9.20
C ARG A 132 -4.45 -7.90 9.65
N LEU A 133 -3.73 -7.21 8.76
CA LEU A 133 -2.40 -6.69 9.06
C LEU A 133 -2.41 -5.62 10.15
N ARG A 134 -3.50 -4.88 10.30
CA ARG A 134 -3.70 -3.95 11.42
C ARG A 134 -4.07 -4.67 12.71
N VAL A 135 -5.15 -5.46 12.68
CA VAL A 135 -5.76 -6.05 13.88
C VAL A 135 -4.87 -7.15 14.47
N SER A 136 -4.34 -8.03 13.62
CA SER A 136 -3.49 -9.14 14.04
C SER A 136 -2.01 -8.80 13.92
N GLY A 137 -1.62 -8.03 12.89
CA GLY A 137 -0.21 -7.74 12.62
C GLY A 137 0.36 -6.46 13.25
N GLY A 138 -0.47 -5.63 13.90
CA GLY A 138 -0.03 -4.41 14.59
C GLY A 138 0.35 -3.24 13.66
N ALA A 139 -0.10 -3.25 12.40
CA ALA A 139 0.17 -2.16 11.47
C ALA A 139 -0.48 -0.83 11.90
N ALA A 140 0.25 0.27 11.71
CA ALA A 140 -0.31 1.60 11.81
C ALA A 140 -1.35 1.87 10.70
N ARG A 141 -2.02 3.01 10.80
CA ARG A 141 -3.18 3.33 9.96
C ARG A 141 -2.80 3.76 8.55
N ALA A 142 -1.54 4.06 8.26
CA ALA A 142 -1.17 4.50 6.92
C ALA A 142 -1.49 3.43 5.85
N ILE A 143 -2.00 3.90 4.72
CA ILE A 143 -2.14 3.10 3.49
C ILE A 143 -1.49 3.91 2.37
N THR A 144 -0.53 3.31 1.68
CA THR A 144 0.20 3.94 0.58
C THR A 144 0.24 3.04 -0.65
N GLY A 145 0.67 3.56 -1.79
CA GLY A 145 1.05 2.75 -2.96
C GLY A 145 2.55 2.46 -2.96
N HIS A 146 3.00 1.43 -3.69
CA HIS A 146 4.43 1.15 -3.82
C HIS A 146 5.24 2.35 -4.36
N ARG A 147 4.66 3.14 -5.27
CA ARG A 147 5.24 4.37 -5.80
C ARG A 147 5.55 5.45 -4.76
N ASP A 148 4.94 5.37 -3.57
CA ASP A 148 5.23 6.29 -2.47
C ASP A 148 6.55 5.94 -1.75
N HIS A 149 7.12 4.77 -2.07
CA HIS A 149 8.35 4.23 -1.49
C HIS A 149 9.50 4.14 -2.49
N HIS A 150 9.17 3.92 -3.77
CA HIS A 150 10.12 3.68 -4.86
C HIS A 150 9.67 4.31 -6.17
N ALA A 151 10.63 4.61 -7.04
CA ALA A 151 10.35 5.04 -8.40
C ALA A 151 9.79 3.88 -9.24
N THR A 152 8.47 3.67 -9.17
CA THR A 152 7.77 2.58 -9.88
C THR A 152 6.38 3.01 -10.35
N ALA A 153 5.84 2.31 -11.36
CA ALA A 153 4.45 2.47 -11.77
C ALA A 153 3.46 1.92 -10.72
N CYS A 154 3.88 0.92 -9.94
CA CYS A 154 3.08 0.20 -8.96
C CYS A 154 2.53 1.14 -7.86
N PRO A 155 1.23 1.10 -7.47
CA PRO A 155 0.25 0.05 -7.71
C PRO A 155 -0.54 0.19 -9.03
N GLY A 156 -0.09 1.00 -9.99
CA GLY A 156 -0.79 1.20 -11.26
C GLY A 156 -2.14 1.89 -11.06
N ASN A 157 -3.17 1.43 -11.76
CA ASN A 157 -4.53 2.01 -11.68
C ASN A 157 -5.20 1.86 -10.30
N LEU A 158 -4.68 0.99 -9.41
CA LEU A 158 -5.14 0.91 -8.03
C LEU A 158 -4.77 2.14 -7.20
N TYR A 159 -3.81 2.96 -7.64
CA TYR A 159 -3.38 4.11 -6.84
C TYR A 159 -4.49 5.14 -6.64
N ALA A 160 -5.38 5.31 -7.63
CA ALA A 160 -6.58 6.13 -7.46
C ALA A 160 -7.52 5.61 -6.35
N ARG A 161 -7.53 4.28 -6.12
CA ARG A 161 -8.31 3.64 -5.05
C ARG A 161 -7.64 3.74 -3.69
N VAL A 162 -6.31 3.83 -3.67
CA VAL A 162 -5.55 4.22 -2.48
C VAL A 162 -5.91 5.65 -2.09
N LEU A 163 -5.76 6.61 -3.00
CA LEU A 163 -5.96 8.03 -2.71
C LEU A 163 -7.42 8.38 -2.34
N SER A 164 -8.40 7.73 -2.95
CA SER A 164 -9.81 7.92 -2.59
C SER A 164 -10.19 7.27 -1.27
N GLY A 165 -9.33 6.44 -0.68
CA GLY A 165 -9.64 5.65 0.50
C GLY A 165 -10.54 4.45 0.21
N GLU A 166 -10.84 4.13 -1.05
CA GLU A 166 -11.67 2.97 -1.38
C GLU A 166 -11.08 1.67 -0.80
N VAL A 167 -9.75 1.54 -0.70
CA VAL A 167 -9.10 0.38 -0.06
C VAL A 167 -9.11 0.39 1.48
N ASN A 168 -9.58 1.46 2.12
CA ASN A 168 -9.63 1.56 3.58
C ASN A 168 -10.67 0.57 4.15
N PRO A 169 -10.28 -0.33 5.07
CA PRO A 169 -11.23 -1.26 5.70
C PRO A 169 -12.39 -0.58 6.43
N GLY A 170 -12.18 0.61 6.98
CA GLY A 170 -13.23 1.39 7.65
C GLY A 170 -14.18 2.12 6.70
N GLY A 171 -13.97 2.02 5.38
CA GLY A 171 -14.63 2.85 4.39
C GLY A 171 -14.20 4.32 4.44
N GLY A 172 -14.73 5.12 3.50
CA GLY A 172 -14.48 6.55 3.43
C GLY A 172 -13.05 6.94 3.06
N PRO A 173 -12.66 8.21 3.31
CA PRO A 173 -11.34 8.74 2.99
C PRO A 173 -10.17 7.94 3.58
N LEU A 174 -8.99 8.19 3.02
CA LEU A 174 -7.74 7.63 3.52
C LEU A 174 -7.52 8.06 4.99
N PRO A 175 -7.31 7.13 5.94
CA PRO A 175 -7.16 7.48 7.33
C PRO A 175 -5.85 8.22 7.58
N TYR A 176 -5.84 9.11 8.58
CA TYR A 176 -4.61 9.76 9.04
C TYR A 176 -3.55 8.70 9.40
N PRO A 177 -2.29 8.84 8.90
CA PRO A 177 -1.26 7.82 9.06
C PRO A 177 -0.80 7.61 10.51
N GLY A 178 -1.11 8.53 11.42
CA GLY A 178 -0.68 8.48 12.82
C GLY A 178 0.62 9.24 13.11
N VAL A 179 1.20 9.88 12.08
CA VAL A 179 2.41 10.71 12.20
C VAL A 179 2.17 12.09 11.57
N SER A 180 2.63 13.14 12.25
CA SER A 180 2.45 14.53 11.81
C SER A 180 3.62 15.00 10.97
N PHE A 181 3.34 15.66 9.85
CA PHE A 181 4.40 16.21 8.99
C PHE A 181 4.66 17.65 9.40
N ARG A 182 5.90 17.94 9.79
CA ARG A 182 6.35 19.26 10.21
C ARG A 182 7.82 19.43 9.86
N GLN A 183 8.27 20.68 9.79
CA GLN A 183 9.66 21.04 9.64
C GLN A 183 9.92 22.43 10.26
N PRO A 184 11.13 22.71 10.79
CA PRO A 184 12.34 21.88 10.80
C PRO A 184 12.40 20.80 11.92
N PRO A 185 13.23 19.74 11.77
CA PRO A 185 13.95 19.36 10.54
C PRO A 185 13.00 18.79 9.48
N THR A 186 13.49 18.60 8.24
CA THR A 186 12.72 17.93 7.18
C THR A 186 12.24 16.55 7.66
N PHE A 187 10.94 16.32 7.60
CA PHE A 187 10.35 15.03 7.95
C PHE A 187 10.24 14.13 6.71
N VAL A 188 10.70 12.88 6.80
CA VAL A 188 10.72 11.92 5.68
C VAL A 188 9.84 10.72 6.02
N HIS A 189 8.84 10.45 5.18
CA HIS A 189 7.94 9.31 5.36
C HIS A 189 7.15 9.06 4.06
N ALA A 190 6.84 7.80 3.72
CA ALA A 190 6.11 7.49 2.49
C ALA A 190 4.73 8.16 2.39
N SER A 191 4.04 8.35 3.53
CA SER A 191 2.76 9.09 3.54
C SER A 191 2.89 10.57 3.17
N VAL A 192 4.09 11.16 3.21
CA VAL A 192 4.34 12.50 2.68
C VAL A 192 4.19 12.48 1.16
N ALA A 193 4.72 11.47 0.47
CA ALA A 193 4.56 11.33 -0.98
C ALA A 193 3.08 11.15 -1.37
N THR A 194 2.33 10.34 -0.61
CA THR A 194 0.88 10.20 -0.79
C THR A 194 0.15 11.54 -0.65
N TRP A 195 0.51 12.35 0.36
CA TRP A 195 -0.06 13.67 0.58
C TRP A 195 0.34 14.67 -0.51
N GLN A 196 1.63 14.75 -0.88
CA GLN A 196 2.13 15.61 -1.97
C GLN A 196 1.42 15.32 -3.29
N TYR A 197 1.24 14.04 -3.63
CA TYR A 197 0.50 13.64 -4.81
C TYR A 197 -0.96 14.09 -4.75
N ARG A 198 -1.63 13.93 -3.61
CA ARG A 198 -3.02 14.38 -3.43
C ARG A 198 -3.14 15.90 -3.53
N MET A 199 -2.20 16.65 -2.95
CA MET A 199 -2.13 18.11 -3.08
C MET A 199 -2.06 18.54 -4.54
N ASN A 200 -1.22 17.88 -5.34
CA ASN A 200 -1.10 18.20 -6.76
C ASN A 200 -2.36 17.82 -7.55
N SER A 201 -2.83 16.58 -7.38
CA SER A 201 -3.90 16.01 -8.22
C SER A 201 -5.30 16.52 -7.89
N ALA A 202 -5.59 16.87 -6.64
CA ALA A 202 -6.93 17.27 -6.21
C ALA A 202 -7.04 18.77 -5.84
N HIS A 203 -5.92 19.42 -5.52
CA HIS A 203 -5.93 20.80 -5.03
C HIS A 203 -5.08 21.77 -5.88
N GLY A 204 -4.53 21.30 -7.00
CA GLY A 204 -3.87 22.15 -8.00
C GLY A 204 -2.48 22.67 -7.61
N TYR A 205 -1.84 22.07 -6.61
CA TYR A 205 -0.47 22.40 -6.24
C TYR A 205 0.55 21.77 -7.23
N SER A 206 1.81 22.17 -7.12
CA SER A 206 2.91 21.66 -7.95
C SER A 206 4.13 21.31 -7.10
N LEU A 207 3.90 20.49 -6.07
CA LEU A 207 4.94 19.97 -5.19
C LEU A 207 5.77 18.88 -5.88
N ALA A 208 7.06 18.82 -5.55
CA ALA A 208 7.82 17.59 -5.76
C ALA A 208 7.18 16.47 -4.93
N VAL A 209 6.99 15.30 -5.53
CA VAL A 209 6.48 14.10 -4.85
C VAL A 209 7.68 13.22 -4.50
N ASP A 210 8.36 13.58 -3.41
CA ASP A 210 9.65 13.02 -3.00
C ASP A 210 9.62 12.37 -1.62
N GLY A 211 8.48 12.40 -0.93
CA GLY A 211 8.35 11.85 0.42
C GLY A 211 9.02 12.70 1.50
N GLN A 212 9.44 13.93 1.18
CA GLN A 212 10.13 14.85 2.07
C GLN A 212 9.28 16.08 2.36
N TYR A 213 8.95 16.28 3.63
CA TYR A 213 8.22 17.44 4.09
C TYR A 213 9.20 18.56 4.43
N GLY A 214 9.64 19.29 3.40
CA GLY A 214 10.53 20.46 3.51
C GLY A 214 9.80 21.81 3.35
N PRO A 215 10.57 22.91 3.15
CA PRO A 215 10.06 24.28 2.96
C PRO A 215 8.90 24.43 1.97
N GLY A 216 8.98 23.80 0.80
CA GLY A 216 7.90 23.86 -0.19
C GLY A 216 6.60 23.20 0.30
N SER A 217 6.70 22.06 0.97
CA SER A 217 5.56 21.33 1.54
C SER A 217 4.90 22.11 2.68
N ASP A 218 5.67 22.75 3.56
CA ASP A 218 5.13 23.61 4.63
C ASP A 218 4.39 24.83 4.07
N SER A 219 4.97 25.52 3.08
CA SER A 219 4.32 26.65 2.43
C SER A 219 2.98 26.26 1.78
N ALA A 220 2.96 25.13 1.06
CA ALA A 220 1.73 24.59 0.49
C ALA A 220 0.71 24.18 1.57
N CYS A 221 1.17 23.57 2.66
CA CYS A 221 0.31 23.21 3.80
C CYS A 221 -0.35 24.44 4.42
N ARG A 222 0.41 25.51 4.71
CA ARG A 222 -0.14 26.76 5.25
C ARG A 222 -1.16 27.40 4.32
N SER A 223 -0.85 27.43 3.03
CA SER A 223 -1.76 27.94 1.99
C SER A 223 -3.06 27.14 1.93
N PHE A 224 -2.96 25.81 2.02
CA PHE A 224 -4.09 24.90 2.06
C PHE A 224 -4.92 25.05 3.34
N GLN A 225 -4.27 25.14 4.49
CA GLN A 225 -4.94 25.37 5.78
C GLN A 225 -5.74 26.68 5.74
N SER A 226 -5.14 27.76 5.24
CA SER A 226 -5.80 29.05 5.07
C SER A 226 -7.03 28.94 4.17
N SER A 227 -6.92 28.29 3.00
CA SER A 227 -8.05 28.14 2.06
C SER A 227 -9.17 27.23 2.57
N ARG A 228 -8.88 26.37 3.55
CA ARG A 228 -9.83 25.46 4.19
C ARG A 228 -10.35 25.96 5.55
N GLY A 229 -9.93 27.15 6.00
CA GLY A 229 -10.34 27.69 7.31
C GLY A 229 -9.81 26.88 8.50
N LEU A 230 -8.65 26.23 8.34
CA LEU A 230 -7.96 25.48 9.39
C LEU A 230 -6.92 26.35 10.09
N SER A 231 -6.44 25.89 11.26
CA SER A 231 -5.26 26.47 11.91
C SER A 231 -4.06 26.46 10.95
N VAL A 232 -3.46 27.63 10.71
CA VAL A 232 -2.34 27.81 9.76
C VAL A 232 -1.00 27.58 10.47
N ASP A 233 -0.79 26.37 10.97
CA ASP A 233 0.41 25.97 11.72
C ASP A 233 1.49 25.34 10.84
N GLY A 234 1.19 25.01 9.58
CA GLY A 234 2.09 24.32 8.65
C GLY A 234 2.31 22.85 9.01
N VAL A 235 1.45 22.27 9.85
CA VAL A 235 1.51 20.87 10.26
C VAL A 235 0.42 20.07 9.54
N VAL A 236 0.83 19.00 8.87
CA VAL A 236 -0.13 18.00 8.38
C VAL A 236 -0.50 17.07 9.53
N GLY A 237 -1.41 17.54 10.39
CA GLY A 237 -2.06 16.76 11.44
C GLY A 237 -3.38 16.14 10.97
N PRO A 238 -4.17 15.52 11.88
CA PRO A 238 -5.43 14.87 11.54
C PRO A 238 -6.43 15.75 10.79
N ALA A 239 -6.57 17.02 11.19
CA ALA A 239 -7.50 17.96 10.54
C ALA A 239 -7.06 18.31 9.11
N THR A 240 -5.79 18.70 8.92
CA THR A 240 -5.22 18.98 7.61
C THR A 240 -5.32 17.77 6.68
N TRP A 241 -4.93 16.58 7.18
CA TRP A 241 -5.04 15.33 6.43
C TRP A 241 -6.49 15.04 6.02
N GLY A 242 -7.43 15.14 6.97
CA GLY A 242 -8.85 14.95 6.71
C GLY A 242 -9.36 15.85 5.59
N ALA A 243 -9.01 17.14 5.62
CA ALA A 243 -9.38 18.09 4.57
C ALA A 243 -8.71 17.78 3.22
N THR A 244 -7.47 17.27 3.20
CA THR A 244 -6.77 16.90 1.96
C THR A 244 -7.42 15.71 1.25
N PHE A 245 -7.98 14.75 2.00
CA PHE A 245 -8.52 13.49 1.49
C PHE A 245 -10.05 13.38 1.52
N ALA A 246 -10.75 14.40 2.00
CA ALA A 246 -12.21 14.53 1.89
C ALA A 246 -12.70 14.54 0.43
#